data_AF-A0A1I7Y7X6-F1
#
_entry.id   AF-A0A1I7Y7X6-F1
#
_cell.length_a   1.000
_cell.length_b   1.000
_cell.length_c   1.000
_cell.angle_alpha   90.00
_cell.angle_beta   90.00
_cell.angle_gamma   90.00
#
_symmetry.space_group_name_H-M   'P 1'
#
loop_
_entity.id
_entity.type
_entity.pdbx_description
1 polymer ?
#
loop_
_entity_poly.entity_id
_entity_poly.type
_entity_poly.pdbx_seq_one_letter_code
_entity_poly.pdbx_strand_id
1 'polypeptide(L)'
;MDDVPLLFVNAVLHCLNSESLSTPRLLAHRTWSGVAEEHHRKRKDYAFWLTNSVNIYQITMQHLSSRSEGYTDPEQWLRNDKTHLRVRELWFGVILSRNAPEITLEEALQWSLRMAPYLTDLDEIVIIFHLGGANKSFDFLWKRPCHKLGYYNKDVSVLRWHLENNDRLERIDTNLFSCDEVLDLLPLCAEKRLTWKMEFGLCTYNLNSVKTWQGDVQWDGIYPLVTNKNTYVEPDQPEKGTAFCEDEHIRKEFLWSSRNESSFTITWK
;
A
#
# COMPACT_ATOMS: atom_id res chain seq x y z
N MET A 1 13.73 47.18 -2.05
CA MET A 1 12.86 46.12 -1.55
C MET A 1 13.77 44.92 -1.46
N ASP A 2 14.20 44.59 -0.25
CA ASP A 2 15.42 43.85 0.02
C ASP A 2 15.35 42.40 -0.47
N ASP A 3 16.45 41.96 -1.09
CA ASP A 3 16.62 40.63 -1.64
C ASP A 3 16.47 39.57 -0.55
N VAL A 4 15.28 38.97 -0.48
CA VAL A 4 15.06 37.78 0.34
C VAL A 4 15.95 36.67 -0.22
N PRO A 5 16.93 36.15 0.54
CA PRO A 5 17.87 35.17 0.01
C PRO A 5 17.12 33.92 -0.47
N LEU A 6 17.48 33.40 -1.64
CA LEU A 6 16.90 32.17 -2.21
C LEU A 6 16.94 30.99 -1.20
N LEU A 7 17.95 30.99 -0.31
CA LEU A 7 18.10 30.06 0.80
C LEU A 7 17.02 30.21 1.87
N PHE A 8 16.57 31.44 2.17
CA PHE A 8 15.45 31.71 3.07
C PHE A 8 14.13 31.22 2.46
N VAL A 9 13.95 31.39 1.15
CA VAL A 9 12.78 30.88 0.41
C VAL A 9 12.75 29.35 0.43
N ASN A 10 13.88 28.69 0.17
CA ASN A 10 14.00 27.24 0.28
C ASN A 10 13.77 26.74 1.71
N ALA A 11 14.29 27.43 2.72
CA ALA A 11 14.05 27.08 4.12
C ALA A 11 12.58 27.20 4.51
N VAL A 12 11.90 28.28 4.10
CA VAL A 12 10.47 28.49 4.36
C VAL A 12 9.61 27.45 3.63
N LEU A 13 9.90 27.13 2.37
CA LEU A 13 9.19 26.08 1.63
C LEU A 13 9.48 24.67 2.17
N HIS A 14 10.69 24.44 2.72
CA HIS A 14 11.03 23.19 3.38
C HIS A 14 10.34 23.06 4.76
N CYS A 15 10.10 24.17 5.47
CA CYS A 15 9.29 24.21 6.69
C CYS A 15 7.79 24.11 6.41
N LEU A 16 7.32 24.60 5.27
CA LEU A 16 5.93 24.39 4.81
C LEU A 16 5.70 22.97 4.28
N ASN A 17 6.79 22.23 3.97
CA ASN A 17 6.79 20.83 3.54
C ASN A 17 6.62 19.82 4.69
N SER A 18 6.69 20.23 5.96
CA SER A 18 6.25 19.37 7.07
C SER A 18 4.74 19.54 7.26
N GLU A 19 3.96 18.81 6.49
CA GLU A 19 2.51 18.55 6.65
C GLU A 19 1.56 19.75 6.87
N SER A 20 2.03 20.99 6.75
CA SER A 20 1.23 22.20 6.95
C SER A 20 0.46 22.55 5.67
N LEU A 21 -0.61 21.80 5.40
CA LEU A 21 -1.72 22.27 4.58
C LEU A 21 -2.44 23.49 5.21
N SER A 22 -2.01 23.94 6.40
CA SER A 22 -2.61 25.05 7.14
C SER A 22 -2.26 26.47 6.67
N THR A 23 -1.63 26.68 5.51
CA THR A 23 -1.39 28.05 5.01
C THR A 23 -2.02 28.38 3.64
N PRO A 24 -3.37 28.30 3.51
CA PRO A 24 -4.09 28.63 2.27
C PRO A 24 -3.79 30.04 1.72
N ARG A 25 -3.46 30.99 2.60
CA ARG A 25 -3.31 32.42 2.23
C ARG A 25 -1.99 32.73 1.50
N LEU A 26 -0.93 31.94 1.70
CA LEU A 26 0.36 32.13 1.02
C LEU A 26 0.37 31.50 -0.39
N LEU A 27 -0.34 30.38 -0.57
CA LEU A 27 -0.48 29.68 -1.86
C LEU A 27 -1.42 30.40 -2.85
N ALA A 28 -2.29 31.29 -2.37
CA ALA A 28 -3.18 32.10 -3.21
C ALA A 28 -2.45 33.25 -3.95
N HIS A 29 -1.19 33.51 -3.63
CA HIS A 29 -0.40 34.54 -4.28
C HIS A 29 0.29 34.00 -5.54
N ARG A 30 0.05 34.64 -6.69
CA ARG A 30 0.41 34.17 -8.05
C ARG A 30 1.90 33.77 -8.22
N THR A 31 2.80 34.46 -7.54
CA THR A 31 4.24 34.16 -7.57
C THR A 31 4.59 32.89 -6.78
N TRP A 32 3.89 32.65 -5.66
CA TRP A 32 4.13 31.53 -4.77
C TRP A 32 3.46 30.24 -5.27
N SER A 33 2.31 30.36 -5.94
CA SER A 33 1.68 29.24 -6.64
C SER A 33 2.58 28.70 -7.76
N GLY A 34 3.26 29.58 -8.51
CA GLY A 34 4.19 29.20 -9.58
C GLY A 34 5.42 28.46 -9.05
N VAL A 35 6.00 28.90 -7.93
CA VAL A 35 7.15 28.24 -7.30
C VAL A 35 6.75 26.89 -6.69
N ALA A 36 5.58 26.81 -6.04
CA ALA A 36 5.06 25.54 -5.52
C ALA A 36 4.79 24.53 -6.64
N GLU A 37 4.20 24.99 -7.75
CA GLU A 37 3.96 24.17 -8.94
C GLU A 37 5.26 23.73 -9.61
N GLU A 38 6.25 24.61 -9.72
CA GLU A 38 7.58 24.28 -10.24
C GLU A 38 8.29 23.24 -9.35
N HIS A 39 8.26 23.42 -8.02
CA HIS A 39 8.79 22.42 -7.09
C HIS A 39 8.02 21.10 -7.17
N HIS A 40 6.70 21.12 -7.33
CA HIS A 40 5.91 19.91 -7.46
C HIS A 40 6.22 19.18 -8.78
N ARG A 41 6.38 19.90 -9.89
CA ARG A 41 6.82 19.33 -11.18
C ARG A 41 8.21 18.71 -11.14
N LYS A 42 9.10 19.21 -10.26
CA LYS A 42 10.45 18.66 -10.08
C LYS A 42 10.48 17.41 -9.20
N ARG A 43 9.46 17.18 -8.36
CA ARG A 43 9.39 15.99 -7.48
C ARG A 43 9.19 14.75 -8.32
N LYS A 44 9.94 13.71 -7.97
CA LYS A 44 9.82 12.38 -8.57
C LYS A 44 9.72 11.35 -7.46
N ASP A 45 8.59 10.66 -7.47
CA ASP A 45 8.30 9.63 -6.49
C ASP A 45 8.62 8.25 -7.08
N TYR A 46 9.20 7.41 -6.24
CA TYR A 46 9.66 6.08 -6.61
C TYR A 46 9.08 5.01 -5.69
N ALA A 47 8.93 3.82 -6.26
CA ALA A 47 8.80 2.56 -5.54
C ALA A 47 10.18 1.89 -5.41
N PHE A 48 10.53 1.46 -4.21
CA PHE A 48 11.62 0.51 -3.99
C PHE A 48 11.05 -0.90 -3.99
N TRP A 49 11.56 -1.74 -4.89
CA TRP A 49 11.15 -3.14 -5.02
C TRP A 49 12.24 -4.05 -4.50
N LEU A 50 11.90 -4.93 -3.58
CA LEU A 50 12.66 -6.12 -3.22
C LEU A 50 11.89 -7.33 -3.72
N THR A 51 12.48 -8.13 -4.59
CA THR A 51 11.85 -9.35 -5.09
C THR A 51 12.63 -10.59 -4.69
N ASN A 52 11.91 -11.70 -4.50
CA ASN A 52 12.50 -13.00 -4.18
C ASN A 52 11.79 -14.11 -4.96
N SER A 53 12.56 -14.90 -5.71
CA SER A 53 12.12 -16.15 -6.30
C SER A 53 13.16 -17.24 -6.05
N VAL A 54 12.81 -18.28 -5.29
CA VAL A 54 13.67 -19.46 -5.06
C VAL A 54 15.10 -19.08 -4.59
N ASN A 55 15.21 -18.16 -3.62
CA ASN A 55 16.48 -17.63 -3.09
C ASN A 55 17.30 -16.73 -4.03
N ILE A 56 16.72 -16.37 -5.18
CA ILE A 56 17.26 -15.33 -6.07
C ILE A 56 16.57 -14.03 -5.70
N TYR A 57 17.36 -12.98 -5.46
CA TYR A 57 16.84 -11.65 -5.15
C TYR A 57 17.07 -10.70 -6.33
N GLN A 58 16.19 -9.71 -6.45
CA GLN A 58 16.46 -8.53 -7.26
C GLN A 58 15.96 -7.29 -6.51
N ILE A 59 16.66 -6.18 -6.71
CA ILE A 59 16.25 -4.88 -6.19
C ILE A 59 16.18 -3.89 -7.33
N THR A 60 15.08 -3.15 -7.39
CA THR A 60 14.89 -2.14 -8.44
C THR A 60 14.18 -0.89 -7.90
N MET A 61 14.49 0.26 -8.50
CA MET A 61 13.73 1.49 -8.31
C MET A 61 12.79 1.69 -9.49
N GLN A 62 11.53 1.99 -9.24
CA GLN A 62 10.56 2.27 -10.31
C GLN A 62 9.95 3.66 -10.09
N HIS A 63 9.88 4.46 -11.15
CA HIS A 63 9.22 5.76 -11.08
C HIS A 63 7.69 5.60 -11.09
N LEU A 64 6.99 6.24 -10.15
CA LEU A 64 5.55 6.00 -9.96
C LEU A 64 4.70 6.58 -11.10
N SER A 65 5.08 7.72 -11.67
CA SER A 65 4.32 8.35 -12.76
C SER A 65 4.60 7.75 -14.14
N SER A 66 5.63 6.92 -14.25
CA SER A 66 6.03 6.29 -15.52
C SER A 66 6.31 4.81 -15.33
N ARG A 67 5.28 4.06 -14.91
CA ARG A 67 5.32 2.60 -14.78
C ARG A 67 5.81 1.88 -16.06
N SER A 68 5.74 2.54 -17.22
CA SER A 68 6.23 2.06 -18.52
C SER A 68 7.70 2.37 -18.85
N GLU A 69 8.38 3.27 -18.13
CA GLU A 69 9.76 3.70 -18.44
C GLU A 69 10.85 2.74 -17.92
N GLY A 70 10.45 1.59 -17.38
CA GLY A 70 11.37 0.56 -16.91
C GLY A 70 11.92 0.83 -15.52
N TYR A 71 12.87 -0.01 -15.11
CA TYR A 71 13.48 0.01 -13.79
C TYR A 71 14.77 0.81 -13.81
N THR A 72 15.02 1.58 -12.75
CA THR A 72 16.32 2.20 -12.48
C THR A 72 17.07 1.35 -11.47
N ASP A 73 18.36 1.18 -11.71
CA ASP A 73 19.25 0.50 -10.77
C ASP A 73 19.34 1.28 -9.44
N PRO A 74 19.30 0.61 -8.27
CA PRO A 74 19.37 1.28 -6.96
C PRO A 74 20.65 2.10 -6.75
N GLU A 75 21.79 1.66 -7.28
CA GLU A 75 23.03 2.42 -7.22
C GLU A 75 22.94 3.70 -8.03
N GLN A 76 22.45 3.58 -9.28
CA GLN A 76 22.23 4.74 -10.13
C GLN A 76 21.26 5.73 -9.48
N TRP A 77 20.18 5.22 -8.89
CA TRP A 77 19.26 6.05 -8.13
C TRP A 77 20.03 6.76 -7.02
N LEU A 78 20.76 6.05 -6.14
CA LEU A 78 21.52 6.61 -5.03
C LEU A 78 22.54 7.68 -5.42
N ARG A 79 23.13 7.60 -6.62
CA ARG A 79 24.05 8.62 -7.16
C ARG A 79 23.36 9.92 -7.58
N ASN A 80 22.05 9.88 -7.85
CA ASN A 80 21.31 11.08 -8.24
C ASN A 80 21.13 12.04 -7.06
N ASP A 81 21.02 13.32 -7.39
CA ASP A 81 20.65 14.36 -6.44
C ASP A 81 19.29 14.05 -5.79
N LYS A 82 19.27 14.00 -4.45
CA LYS A 82 18.11 13.64 -3.63
C LYS A 82 17.22 14.80 -3.28
N THR A 83 17.57 16.03 -3.66
CA THR A 83 16.79 17.24 -3.33
C THR A 83 15.31 17.13 -3.75
N HIS A 84 14.99 16.39 -4.82
CA HIS A 84 13.62 16.22 -5.32
C HIS A 84 13.18 14.76 -5.52
N LEU A 85 13.96 13.78 -5.08
CA LEU A 85 13.64 12.36 -5.23
C LEU A 85 13.14 11.79 -3.90
N ARG A 86 12.03 11.07 -3.93
CA ARG A 86 11.47 10.42 -2.74
C ARG A 86 11.10 8.98 -3.05
N VAL A 87 11.18 8.14 -2.03
CA VAL A 87 10.62 6.79 -2.08
C VAL A 87 9.30 6.84 -1.32
N ARG A 88 8.19 6.57 -2.03
CA ARG A 88 6.84 6.60 -1.45
C ARG A 88 6.25 5.20 -1.30
N GLU A 89 6.74 4.25 -2.07
CA GLU A 89 6.22 2.89 -2.04
C GLU A 89 7.35 1.88 -1.79
N LEU A 90 7.03 0.83 -1.04
CA LEU A 90 7.91 -0.29 -0.75
C LEU A 90 7.20 -1.58 -1.15
N TRP A 91 7.77 -2.32 -2.10
CA TRP A 91 7.16 -3.52 -2.67
C TRP A 91 8.02 -4.75 -2.41
N PHE A 92 7.39 -5.79 -1.87
CA PHE A 92 7.97 -7.12 -1.70
C PHE A 92 7.24 -8.10 -2.63
N GLY A 93 7.85 -8.40 -3.80
CA GLY A 93 7.25 -9.22 -4.86
C GLY A 93 7.95 -10.57 -5.12
N VAL A 94 7.24 -11.51 -5.78
CA VAL A 94 7.85 -12.77 -6.26
C VAL A 94 8.24 -12.74 -7.74
N ILE A 95 7.72 -11.78 -8.49
CA ILE A 95 7.92 -11.71 -9.94
C ILE A 95 9.25 -11.01 -10.20
N LEU A 96 10.22 -11.78 -10.67
CA LEU A 96 11.51 -11.25 -11.11
C LEU A 96 11.32 -10.45 -12.41
N SER A 97 11.95 -9.29 -12.45
CA SER A 97 12.10 -8.52 -13.69
C SER A 97 13.14 -9.20 -14.58
N ARG A 98 12.81 -9.39 -15.86
CA ARG A 98 13.73 -9.97 -16.85
C ARG A 98 15.00 -9.14 -17.06
N ASN A 99 14.95 -7.85 -16.71
CA ASN A 99 16.01 -6.89 -17.01
C ASN A 99 16.78 -6.42 -15.76
N ALA A 100 16.44 -6.93 -14.58
CA ALA A 100 17.14 -6.59 -13.34
C ALA A 100 18.21 -7.65 -13.02
N PRO A 101 19.37 -7.25 -12.46
CA PRO A 101 20.39 -8.20 -12.07
C PRO A 101 19.90 -9.06 -10.90
N GLU A 102 20.16 -10.36 -11.01
CA GLU A 102 20.00 -11.30 -9.91
C GLU A 102 21.15 -11.15 -8.92
N ILE A 103 20.81 -11.05 -7.64
CA ILE A 103 21.78 -10.80 -6.55
C ILE A 103 21.57 -11.80 -5.40
N THR A 104 22.59 -11.96 -4.55
CA THR A 104 22.49 -12.82 -3.36
C THR A 104 21.67 -12.16 -2.25
N LEU A 105 21.35 -12.92 -1.20
CA LEU A 105 20.70 -12.38 0.01
C LEU A 105 21.56 -11.30 0.67
N GLU A 106 22.86 -11.51 0.77
CA GLU A 106 23.80 -10.57 1.39
C GLU A 106 23.83 -9.25 0.63
N GLU A 107 23.90 -9.32 -0.70
CA GLU A 107 23.84 -8.13 -1.57
C GLU A 107 22.49 -7.42 -1.42
N ALA A 108 21.39 -8.18 -1.42
CA ALA A 108 20.06 -7.62 -1.22
C ALA A 108 19.91 -6.91 0.13
N LEU A 109 20.48 -7.49 1.20
CA LEU A 109 20.49 -6.90 2.53
C LEU A 109 21.32 -5.61 2.56
N GLN A 110 22.51 -5.61 1.95
CA GLN A 110 23.37 -4.43 1.88
C GLN A 110 22.69 -3.27 1.15
N TRP A 111 22.09 -3.53 -0.01
CA TRP A 111 21.33 -2.51 -0.74
C TRP A 111 20.13 -2.00 0.03
N SER A 112 19.38 -2.91 0.68
CA SER A 112 18.24 -2.55 1.52
C SER A 112 18.65 -1.64 2.69
N LEU A 113 19.77 -1.94 3.35
CA LEU A 113 20.31 -1.11 4.43
C LEU A 113 20.72 0.29 3.93
N ARG A 114 21.32 0.37 2.74
CA ARG A 114 21.67 1.66 2.11
C ARG A 114 20.43 2.48 1.75
N MET A 115 19.31 1.82 1.44
CA MET A 115 18.05 2.49 1.09
C MET A 115 17.23 2.90 2.30
N ALA A 116 17.40 2.25 3.45
CA ALA A 116 16.63 2.49 4.66
C ALA A 116 16.53 3.97 5.10
N PRO A 117 17.57 4.82 5.00
CA PRO A 117 17.47 6.25 5.35
C PRO A 117 16.49 7.05 4.46
N TYR A 118 16.12 6.53 3.29
CA TYR A 118 15.23 7.20 2.35
C TYR A 118 13.76 6.71 2.45
N LEU A 119 13.48 5.79 3.37
CA LEU A 119 12.16 5.18 3.60
C LEU A 119 11.48 5.78 4.84
N THR A 120 11.37 7.12 4.89
CA THR A 120 10.89 7.85 6.08
C THR A 120 9.42 8.26 6.01
N ASP A 121 8.86 8.33 4.81
CA ASP A 121 7.53 8.87 4.57
C ASP A 121 6.82 8.07 3.46
N LEU A 122 6.48 6.83 3.77
CA LEU A 122 5.89 5.88 2.83
C LEU A 122 4.37 6.07 2.75
N ASP A 123 3.86 6.19 1.53
CA ASP A 123 2.43 6.09 1.25
C ASP A 123 1.96 4.65 1.38
N GLU A 124 2.74 3.70 0.85
CA GLU A 124 2.30 2.31 0.73
C GLU A 124 3.44 1.31 0.93
N ILE A 125 3.13 0.24 1.67
CA ILE A 125 3.95 -0.96 1.73
C ILE A 125 3.11 -2.12 1.20
N VAL A 126 3.62 -2.85 0.21
CA VAL A 126 2.95 -4.03 -0.36
C VAL A 126 3.80 -5.27 -0.18
N ILE A 127 3.23 -6.29 0.45
CA ILE A 127 3.91 -7.55 0.79
C ILE A 127 3.14 -8.71 0.16
N ILE A 128 3.74 -9.30 -0.88
CA ILE A 128 3.16 -10.39 -1.67
C ILE A 128 3.79 -11.74 -1.31
N PHE A 129 5.03 -11.74 -0.79
CA PHE A 129 5.73 -12.98 -0.43
C PHE A 129 6.11 -13.04 1.04
N HIS A 130 6.44 -14.25 1.49
CA HIS A 130 6.93 -14.49 2.83
C HIS A 130 8.33 -13.89 3.00
N LEU A 131 8.44 -12.83 3.81
CA LEU A 131 9.67 -12.05 4.06
C LEU A 131 10.82 -12.84 4.72
N GLY A 132 10.61 -14.14 4.96
CA GLY A 132 11.58 -15.09 5.48
C GLY A 132 11.38 -15.36 6.97
N GLY A 133 12.08 -16.38 7.49
CA GLY A 133 12.19 -16.57 8.94
C GLY A 133 13.24 -15.61 9.53
N ALA A 134 13.49 -15.70 10.84
CA ALA A 134 14.45 -14.85 11.57
C ALA A 134 15.82 -14.66 10.87
N ASN A 135 16.25 -15.63 10.05
CA ASN A 135 17.53 -15.63 9.36
C ASN A 135 17.59 -14.80 8.05
N LYS A 136 16.48 -14.24 7.57
CA LYS A 136 16.43 -13.40 6.35
C LYS A 136 15.89 -12.00 6.64
N SER A 137 15.98 -11.57 7.90
CA SER A 137 15.26 -10.42 8.47
C SER A 137 15.41 -9.13 7.64
N PHE A 138 14.34 -8.79 6.91
CA PHE A 138 14.12 -7.46 6.31
C PHE A 138 13.21 -6.59 7.19
N ASP A 139 13.16 -6.88 8.50
CA ASP A 139 12.30 -6.20 9.48
C ASP A 139 12.45 -4.69 9.47
N PHE A 140 13.67 -4.20 9.30
CA PHE A 140 13.94 -2.76 9.22
C PHE A 140 13.33 -2.07 7.99
N LEU A 141 12.90 -2.84 6.97
CA LEU A 141 12.16 -2.33 5.83
C LEU A 141 10.65 -2.38 6.08
N TRP A 142 10.10 -3.55 6.42
CA TRP A 142 8.65 -3.70 6.51
C TRP A 142 8.07 -3.10 7.80
N LYS A 143 8.84 -3.01 8.91
CA LYS A 143 8.43 -2.30 10.15
C LYS A 143 8.49 -0.78 10.03
N ARG A 144 8.35 -0.23 8.82
CA ARG A 144 8.31 1.22 8.60
C ARG A 144 6.87 1.72 8.68
N PRO A 145 6.63 2.90 9.26
CA PRO A 145 5.32 3.54 9.19
C PRO A 145 4.92 3.80 7.74
N CYS A 146 3.65 3.60 7.43
CA CYS A 146 3.05 3.87 6.12
C CYS A 146 1.56 4.19 6.25
N HIS A 147 0.97 4.82 5.23
CA HIS A 147 -0.48 5.10 5.21
C HIS A 147 -1.30 3.88 4.79
N LYS A 148 -0.77 3.06 3.87
CA LYS A 148 -1.45 1.91 3.30
C LYS A 148 -0.57 0.66 3.40
N LEU A 149 -1.18 -0.45 3.81
CA LEU A 149 -0.54 -1.76 3.85
C LEU A 149 -1.28 -2.73 2.95
N GLY A 150 -0.67 -3.14 1.85
CA GLY A 150 -1.08 -4.31 1.07
C GLY A 150 -0.43 -5.57 1.61
N TYR A 151 -1.21 -6.54 2.11
CA TYR A 151 -0.69 -7.76 2.72
C TYR A 151 -1.44 -9.00 2.23
N TYR A 152 -0.75 -9.85 1.45
CA TYR A 152 -1.37 -10.98 0.74
C TYR A 152 -0.88 -12.36 1.20
N ASN A 153 -0.38 -12.43 2.43
CA ASN A 153 0.14 -13.65 3.04
C ASN A 153 -0.73 -14.09 4.23
N LYS A 154 -0.67 -15.37 4.58
CA LYS A 154 -1.51 -15.98 5.63
C LYS A 154 -1.02 -15.71 7.05
N ASP A 155 0.27 -15.47 7.24
CA ASP A 155 0.80 -15.16 8.56
C ASP A 155 0.38 -13.75 8.99
N VAL A 156 -0.47 -13.61 9.99
CA VAL A 156 -0.96 -12.29 10.43
C VAL A 156 0.04 -11.50 11.29
N SER A 157 1.25 -12.01 11.54
CA SER A 157 2.25 -11.37 12.40
C SER A 157 2.63 -9.95 11.93
N VAL A 158 2.85 -9.76 10.64
CA VAL A 158 3.16 -8.45 10.03
C VAL A 158 1.97 -7.50 10.16
N LEU A 159 0.78 -8.00 9.85
CA LEU A 159 -0.47 -7.23 9.93
C LEU A 159 -0.71 -6.73 11.36
N ARG A 160 -0.58 -7.62 12.35
CA ARG A 160 -0.66 -7.27 13.77
C ARG A 160 0.37 -6.20 14.15
N TRP A 161 1.62 -6.36 13.74
CA TRP A 161 2.66 -5.41 14.06
C TRP A 161 2.30 -4.00 13.57
N HIS A 162 1.80 -3.86 12.34
CA HIS A 162 1.37 -2.56 11.82
C HIS A 162 0.16 -2.01 12.55
N LEU A 163 -0.84 -2.84 12.87
CA LEU A 163 -1.98 -2.40 13.67
C LEU A 163 -1.55 -1.84 15.03
N GLU A 164 -0.60 -2.50 15.71
CA GLU A 164 -0.12 -2.10 17.03
C GLU A 164 0.85 -0.91 17.00
N ASN A 165 1.70 -0.79 15.96
CA ASN A 165 2.88 0.09 15.99
C ASN A 165 2.89 1.18 14.90
N ASN A 166 1.96 1.17 13.94
CA ASN A 166 1.90 2.17 12.87
C ASN A 166 0.73 3.13 13.10
N ASP A 167 1.01 4.30 13.66
CA ASP A 167 -0.01 5.32 13.93
C ASP A 167 -0.46 6.09 12.69
N ARG A 168 0.27 5.96 11.59
CA ARG A 168 -0.07 6.58 10.29
C ARG A 168 -0.93 5.68 9.43
N LEU A 169 -1.14 4.44 9.83
CA LEU A 169 -1.91 3.48 9.05
C LEU A 169 -3.36 3.98 8.94
N GLU A 170 -3.85 4.05 7.72
CA GLU A 170 -5.22 4.45 7.41
C GLU A 170 -5.97 3.31 6.71
N ARG A 171 -5.24 2.51 5.93
CA ARG A 171 -5.83 1.46 5.09
C ARG A 171 -5.01 0.19 5.04
N ILE A 172 -5.72 -0.93 5.00
CA ILE A 172 -5.18 -2.27 4.83
C ILE A 172 -5.89 -2.92 3.62
N ASP A 173 -5.12 -3.52 2.71
CA ASP A 173 -5.61 -4.29 1.58
C ASP A 173 -5.11 -5.74 1.71
N THR A 174 -5.99 -6.75 1.78
CA THR A 174 -5.59 -8.17 1.96
C THR A 174 -6.34 -9.14 1.07
N ASN A 175 -5.89 -10.40 1.07
CA ASN A 175 -6.66 -11.57 0.62
C ASN A 175 -7.17 -12.42 1.81
N LEU A 176 -7.28 -11.83 3.00
CA LEU A 176 -7.83 -12.44 4.21
C LEU A 176 -9.29 -12.02 4.33
N PHE A 177 -10.22 -12.89 3.95
CA PHE A 177 -11.63 -12.54 3.78
C PHE A 177 -12.57 -13.32 4.70
N SER A 178 -12.05 -14.19 5.58
CA SER A 178 -12.84 -14.78 6.67
C SER A 178 -12.71 -13.95 7.95
N CYS A 179 -13.82 -13.63 8.60
CA CYS A 179 -13.83 -12.92 9.89
C CYS A 179 -13.05 -13.71 10.95
N ASP A 180 -13.19 -15.04 10.95
CA ASP A 180 -12.52 -15.93 11.90
C ASP A 180 -10.98 -15.89 11.80
N GLU A 181 -10.43 -15.54 10.64
CA GLU A 181 -8.97 -15.45 10.43
C GLU A 181 -8.35 -14.21 11.08
N VAL A 182 -9.17 -13.20 11.39
CA VAL A 182 -8.71 -11.87 11.82
C VAL A 182 -9.50 -11.32 13.01
N LEU A 183 -10.29 -12.17 13.68
CA LEU A 183 -11.21 -11.78 14.73
C LEU A 183 -10.53 -11.01 15.87
N ASP A 184 -9.32 -11.43 16.22
CA ASP A 184 -8.51 -10.84 17.28
C ASP A 184 -7.78 -9.54 16.86
N LEU A 185 -7.82 -9.18 15.58
CA LEU A 185 -7.30 -7.92 15.04
C LEU A 185 -8.38 -6.84 14.92
N LEU A 186 -9.66 -7.21 14.92
CA LEU A 186 -10.77 -6.27 14.75
C LEU A 186 -10.82 -5.15 15.79
N PRO A 187 -10.55 -5.40 17.10
CA PRO A 187 -10.54 -4.32 18.09
C PRO A 187 -9.52 -3.22 17.76
N LEU A 188 -8.34 -3.59 17.26
CA LEU A 188 -7.29 -2.64 16.86
C LEU A 188 -7.72 -1.82 15.63
N CYS A 189 -8.43 -2.45 14.69
CA CYS A 189 -8.97 -1.75 13.52
C CYS A 189 -10.03 -0.72 13.90
N ALA A 190 -10.89 -1.06 14.87
CA ALA A 190 -11.91 -0.17 15.40
C ALA A 190 -11.31 1.01 16.17
N GLU A 191 -10.33 0.74 17.05
CA GLU A 191 -9.62 1.78 17.81
C GLU A 191 -8.97 2.81 16.87
N LYS A 192 -8.34 2.33 15.79
CA LYS A 192 -7.64 3.17 14.81
C LYS A 192 -8.52 3.71 13.69
N ARG A 193 -9.83 3.39 13.67
CA ARG A 193 -10.79 3.82 12.64
C ARG A 193 -10.31 3.55 11.21
N LEU A 194 -9.74 2.37 11.00
CA LEU A 194 -9.11 2.02 9.72
C LEU A 194 -10.13 1.74 8.62
N THR A 195 -9.64 1.68 7.39
CA THR A 195 -10.35 1.01 6.29
C THR A 195 -9.64 -0.30 5.94
N TRP A 196 -10.36 -1.41 5.99
CA TRP A 196 -9.85 -2.71 5.56
C TRP A 196 -10.58 -3.17 4.31
N LYS A 197 -9.85 -3.31 3.20
CA LYS A 197 -10.36 -3.89 1.96
C LYS A 197 -9.81 -5.29 1.75
N MET A 198 -10.67 -6.21 1.36
CA MET A 198 -10.35 -7.60 1.05
C MET A 198 -10.62 -7.82 -0.43
N GLU A 199 -9.62 -8.24 -1.21
CA GLU A 199 -9.76 -8.48 -2.65
C GLU A 199 -9.73 -9.98 -2.95
N PHE A 200 -10.67 -10.44 -3.78
CA PHE A 200 -10.80 -11.86 -4.12
C PHE A 200 -11.55 -12.08 -5.43
N GLY A 201 -11.27 -13.21 -6.09
CA GLY A 201 -12.09 -13.67 -7.20
C GLY A 201 -13.42 -14.24 -6.70
N LEU A 202 -14.52 -13.97 -7.41
CA LEU A 202 -15.84 -14.41 -6.99
C LEU A 202 -16.03 -15.92 -7.20
N CYS A 203 -16.14 -16.68 -6.11
CA CYS A 203 -16.51 -18.10 -6.13
C CYS A 203 -17.29 -18.45 -4.87
N THR A 204 -17.94 -19.61 -4.84
CA THR A 204 -18.73 -20.06 -3.68
C THR A 204 -17.90 -20.10 -2.39
N TYR A 205 -16.62 -20.50 -2.46
CA TYR A 205 -15.74 -20.57 -1.30
C TYR A 205 -15.47 -19.17 -0.70
N ASN A 206 -14.95 -18.24 -1.51
CA ASN A 206 -14.65 -16.88 -1.05
C ASN A 206 -15.92 -16.15 -0.58
N LEU A 207 -17.05 -16.37 -1.28
CA LEU A 207 -18.33 -15.81 -0.89
C LEU A 207 -18.74 -16.29 0.51
N ASN A 208 -18.66 -17.60 0.78
CA ASN A 208 -18.99 -18.15 2.09
C ASN A 208 -18.11 -17.58 3.21
N SER A 209 -16.82 -17.38 2.94
CA SER A 209 -15.93 -16.72 3.89
C SER A 209 -16.33 -15.26 4.12
N VAL A 210 -16.70 -14.50 3.09
CA VAL A 210 -17.20 -13.12 3.26
C VAL A 210 -18.50 -13.08 4.07
N LYS A 211 -19.36 -14.10 3.94
CA LYS A 211 -20.60 -14.19 4.74
C LYS A 211 -20.35 -14.27 6.24
N THR A 212 -19.17 -14.70 6.69
CA THR A 212 -18.81 -14.70 8.12
C THR A 212 -18.78 -13.28 8.72
N TRP A 213 -18.67 -12.23 7.90
CA TRP A 213 -18.72 -10.84 8.34
C TRP A 213 -20.13 -10.27 8.54
N GLN A 214 -21.19 -11.04 8.25
CA GLN A 214 -22.56 -10.56 8.31
C GLN A 214 -23.03 -10.25 9.74
N GLY A 215 -22.55 -11.00 10.74
CA GLY A 215 -23.09 -10.92 12.10
C GLY A 215 -24.59 -11.21 12.11
N ASP A 216 -25.38 -10.40 12.82
CA ASP A 216 -26.83 -10.53 12.92
C ASP A 216 -27.59 -9.90 11.74
N VAL A 217 -26.91 -9.16 10.86
CA VAL A 217 -27.54 -8.55 9.69
C VAL A 217 -27.79 -9.64 8.66
N GLN A 218 -29.05 -9.94 8.35
CA GLN A 218 -29.37 -10.83 7.24
C GLN A 218 -29.12 -10.10 5.92
N TRP A 219 -28.02 -10.44 5.26
CA TRP A 219 -27.75 -10.07 3.87
C TRP A 219 -28.42 -11.05 2.88
N ASP A 220 -29.37 -11.85 3.35
CA ASP A 220 -30.09 -12.82 2.53
C ASP A 220 -30.88 -12.08 1.45
N GLY A 221 -30.54 -12.36 0.19
CA GLY A 221 -31.08 -11.68 -1.01
C GLY A 221 -30.17 -10.61 -1.62
N ILE A 222 -29.07 -10.24 -0.95
CA ILE A 222 -28.12 -9.22 -1.41
C ILE A 222 -26.93 -9.84 -2.15
N TYR A 223 -26.47 -11.00 -1.70
CA TYR A 223 -25.36 -11.69 -2.35
C TYR A 223 -25.80 -12.31 -3.68
N PRO A 224 -24.95 -12.22 -4.73
CA PRO A 224 -25.27 -12.86 -5.98
C PRO A 224 -25.31 -14.38 -5.83
N LEU A 225 -26.13 -15.03 -6.66
CA LEU A 225 -26.09 -16.47 -6.80
C LEU A 225 -24.79 -16.86 -7.51
N VAL A 226 -23.90 -17.56 -6.82
CA VAL A 226 -22.64 -18.06 -7.37
C VAL A 226 -22.65 -19.57 -7.35
N THR A 227 -22.77 -20.18 -8.54
CA THR A 227 -22.81 -21.63 -8.73
C THR A 227 -21.43 -22.26 -8.87
N ASN A 228 -20.39 -21.44 -9.07
CA ASN A 228 -19.03 -21.89 -9.32
C ASN A 228 -18.25 -22.13 -8.05
N LYS A 229 -17.84 -23.39 -7.85
CA LYS A 229 -16.95 -23.79 -6.76
C LYS A 229 -15.54 -23.20 -6.90
N ASN A 230 -15.06 -23.03 -8.14
CA ASN A 230 -13.74 -22.50 -8.47
C ASN A 230 -13.83 -21.26 -9.38
N THR A 231 -12.87 -20.34 -9.26
CA THR A 231 -12.79 -19.06 -9.98
C THR A 231 -12.62 -19.14 -11.51
N TYR A 232 -12.32 -20.32 -12.05
CA TYR A 232 -11.92 -20.51 -13.46
C TYR A 232 -12.91 -21.34 -14.30
N VAL A 233 -14.10 -21.62 -13.80
CA VAL A 233 -15.07 -22.50 -14.47
C VAL A 233 -16.33 -21.70 -14.81
N GLU A 234 -16.72 -21.67 -16.09
CA GLU A 234 -18.03 -21.19 -16.56
C GLU A 234 -19.15 -22.04 -15.93
N PRO A 235 -20.22 -21.42 -15.39
CA PRO A 235 -21.14 -20.55 -16.14
C PRO A 235 -21.13 -19.10 -15.64
N ASP A 236 -22.01 -18.29 -16.27
CA ASP A 236 -22.30 -16.87 -16.04
C ASP A 236 -22.11 -16.45 -14.57
N GLN A 237 -20.98 -15.80 -14.29
CA GLN A 237 -20.84 -15.02 -13.07
C GLN A 237 -21.78 -13.81 -13.13
N PRO A 238 -22.32 -13.36 -11.98
CA PRO A 238 -23.06 -12.10 -11.93
C PRO A 238 -22.20 -10.97 -12.54
N GLU A 239 -22.75 -10.24 -13.52
CA GLU A 239 -21.98 -9.28 -14.33
C GLU A 239 -21.26 -8.24 -13.47
N LYS A 240 -22.00 -7.59 -12.57
CA LYS A 240 -21.49 -6.66 -11.57
C LYS A 240 -22.58 -6.35 -10.55
N GLY A 241 -22.17 -5.88 -9.38
CA GLY A 241 -23.09 -5.30 -8.42
C GLY A 241 -22.40 -4.78 -7.18
N THR A 242 -23.21 -4.18 -6.32
CA THR A 242 -22.77 -3.57 -5.08
C THR A 242 -23.81 -3.82 -4.01
N ALA A 243 -23.33 -3.95 -2.78
CA ALA A 243 -24.12 -4.05 -1.58
C ALA A 243 -23.41 -3.32 -0.46
N PHE A 244 -24.15 -2.65 0.40
CA PHE A 244 -23.56 -2.03 1.59
C PHE A 244 -24.50 -2.14 2.77
N CYS A 245 -23.89 -2.18 3.96
CA CYS A 245 -24.55 -2.11 5.25
C CYS A 245 -23.80 -1.08 6.08
N GLU A 246 -24.52 -0.23 6.80
CA GLU A 246 -23.93 0.83 7.58
C GLU A 246 -24.68 0.98 8.90
N ASP A 247 -23.92 1.01 10.00
CA ASP A 247 -24.41 1.32 11.34
C ASP A 247 -23.67 2.56 11.90
N GLU A 248 -23.85 2.84 13.19
CA GLU A 248 -23.23 3.98 13.88
C GLU A 248 -21.69 3.93 13.87
N HIS A 249 -21.10 2.74 13.87
CA HIS A 249 -19.67 2.52 14.09
C HIS A 249 -18.94 1.97 12.87
N ILE A 250 -19.64 1.30 11.95
CA ILE A 250 -19.03 0.54 10.86
C ILE A 250 -19.84 0.71 9.57
N ARG A 251 -19.13 0.83 8.45
CA ARG A 251 -19.67 0.63 7.10
C ARG A 251 -19.01 -0.59 6.46
N LYS A 252 -19.82 -1.48 5.91
CA LYS A 252 -19.41 -2.66 5.14
C LYS A 252 -19.88 -2.49 3.70
N GLU A 253 -19.02 -2.69 2.72
CA GLU A 253 -19.32 -2.55 1.30
C GLU A 253 -18.80 -3.77 0.55
N PHE A 254 -19.68 -4.49 -0.14
CA PHE A 254 -19.35 -5.60 -1.02
C PHE A 254 -19.53 -5.18 -2.47
N LEU A 255 -18.46 -5.29 -3.26
CA LEU A 255 -18.44 -5.05 -4.70
C LEU A 255 -18.09 -6.35 -5.41
N TRP A 256 -18.81 -6.68 -6.49
CA TRP A 256 -18.48 -7.83 -7.32
C TRP A 256 -18.53 -7.49 -8.80
N SER A 257 -17.72 -8.22 -9.57
CA SER A 257 -17.69 -8.14 -11.03
C SER A 257 -17.36 -9.51 -11.64
N SER A 258 -17.84 -9.75 -12.87
CA SER A 258 -17.61 -10.99 -13.62
C SER A 258 -16.16 -11.21 -14.06
N ARG A 259 -15.26 -10.24 -13.85
CA ARG A 259 -13.84 -10.31 -14.23
C ARG A 259 -12.92 -10.72 -13.09
N ASN A 260 -13.45 -11.43 -12.08
CA ASN A 260 -12.71 -11.84 -10.89
C ASN A 260 -12.19 -10.68 -10.01
N GLU A 261 -12.73 -9.47 -10.17
CA GLU A 261 -12.39 -8.30 -9.35
C GLU A 261 -13.55 -8.04 -8.38
N SER A 262 -13.62 -8.83 -7.30
CA SER A 262 -14.56 -8.59 -6.20
C SER A 262 -13.80 -8.10 -4.98
N SER A 263 -14.46 -7.27 -4.18
CA SER A 263 -13.88 -6.77 -2.94
C SER A 263 -14.91 -6.58 -1.84
N PHE A 264 -14.50 -6.82 -0.60
CA PHE A 264 -15.26 -6.50 0.60
C PHE A 264 -14.49 -5.48 1.43
N THR A 265 -15.09 -4.33 1.68
CA THR A 265 -14.48 -3.21 2.40
C THR A 265 -15.21 -2.98 3.71
N ILE A 266 -14.46 -2.81 4.80
CA ILE A 266 -14.96 -2.41 6.11
C ILE A 266 -14.29 -1.10 6.49
N THR A 267 -15.09 -0.11 6.88
CA THR A 267 -14.62 1.19 7.37
C THR A 267 -15.18 1.42 8.76
N TRP A 268 -14.30 1.62 9.75
CA TRP A 268 -14.68 1.97 11.12
C TRP A 268 -14.75 3.50 11.28
N LYS A 269 -15.73 4.01 12.04
CA LYS A 269 -16.07 5.44 12.16
C LYS A 269 -15.61 6.08 13.47
#